data_AF-A0A518KB54-F1
#
_entry.id   AF-A0A518KB54-F1
#
_cell.length_a   1.000
_cell.length_b   1.000
_cell.length_c   1.000
_cell.angle_alpha   90.00
_cell.angle_beta   90.00
_cell.angle_gamma   90.00
#
_symmetry.space_group_name_H-M   'P 1'
#
loop_
_entity.id
_entity.type
_entity.pdbx_description
1 polymer ?
#
loop_
_entity_poly.entity_id
_entity_poly.type
_entity_poly.pdbx_seq_one_letter_code
_entity_poly.pdbx_strand_id
1 'polypeptide(L)'
;MAYPVSKITQILTAVGLILTMATAADAVPLRAELVATTSGLPIYLSATQSDPNNIYYATRASGLINVLDRTTGALKSTFLDLPNSTGIQDGLLCFAFHPDYETNGLFYTYVYRDTDPFVRVVERKRSETNPLQADPTYERQIMEMPNRGSHNGGWLGFSPVDGYLYVTTGDGGANNGVDNGLPAQDPNDLHGKVLRLDVSGDDFPEDSTRNYAIPANNAFEPGEGAAEVYALGLRHPYRASFDQANGDLYIGDVGSNIYEEVNLLPTGQSGANFGWRALEGPFDVPYVNDPAPPDAIDPIYYYPSVSGGVSITGGTVYRGDAIPALQGEYVFADFNQRYVRSFNVDDETINVIDRGPELFPDSLPPRITAITEDAMGELYLVDYLGNKIYRVVADVLEGDFNDDGVVDAADYTVWRDNVGNDASLLPNDIDGGEVGAAQYDRWVANYGRTDIASSAIPEPAAIGMACLGAVSLLWRRRLPG
;
A
#
# COMPACT_ATOMS: atom_id res chain seq x y z
N MET A 1 8.08 -37.60 -72.86
CA MET A 1 9.35 -37.02 -73.34
C MET A 1 10.01 -36.27 -72.20
N ALA A 2 11.34 -36.25 -72.20
CA ALA A 2 12.28 -35.90 -71.13
C ALA A 2 12.10 -34.53 -70.42
N TYR A 3 12.59 -34.49 -69.16
CA TYR A 3 12.91 -33.32 -68.33
C TYR A 3 14.03 -32.43 -68.94
N PRO A 4 14.22 -31.16 -68.50
CA PRO A 4 15.12 -30.85 -67.35
C PRO A 4 14.52 -29.80 -66.38
N VAL A 5 14.57 -29.96 -65.05
CA VAL A 5 15.69 -29.74 -64.10
C VAL A 5 16.24 -28.31 -64.09
N SER A 6 15.84 -27.53 -63.07
CA SER A 6 16.76 -26.65 -62.34
C SER A 6 16.41 -26.62 -60.85
N LYS A 7 17.33 -27.19 -60.08
CA LYS A 7 17.59 -27.17 -58.62
C LYS A 7 16.92 -26.04 -57.83
N ILE A 8 16.45 -26.34 -56.61
CA ILE A 8 17.14 -25.98 -55.36
C ILE A 8 16.45 -26.67 -54.16
N THR A 9 17.28 -27.44 -53.46
CA THR A 9 17.28 -27.98 -52.11
C THR A 9 16.29 -27.33 -51.12
N GLN A 10 15.36 -28.11 -50.55
CA GLN A 10 14.74 -27.80 -49.26
C GLN A 10 15.45 -28.59 -48.17
N ILE A 11 16.26 -27.86 -47.38
CA ILE A 11 16.86 -28.32 -46.13
C ILE A 11 15.78 -28.19 -45.05
N LEU A 12 15.47 -29.31 -44.39
CA LEU A 12 14.76 -29.33 -43.11
C LEU A 12 15.60 -28.56 -42.10
N THR A 13 15.16 -27.36 -41.73
CA THR A 13 15.76 -26.61 -40.62
C THR A 13 14.94 -26.94 -39.39
N ALA A 14 15.48 -27.79 -38.53
CA ALA A 14 14.99 -27.94 -37.17
C ALA A 14 15.29 -26.64 -36.43
N VAL A 15 14.25 -25.86 -36.14
CA VAL A 15 14.35 -24.74 -35.20
C VAL A 15 14.36 -25.36 -33.81
N GLY A 16 15.56 -25.45 -33.23
CA GLY A 16 15.74 -25.76 -31.82
C GLY A 16 15.09 -24.66 -31.00
N LEU A 17 14.01 -25.00 -30.31
CA LEU A 17 13.41 -24.17 -29.28
C LEU A 17 14.41 -24.13 -28.12
N ILE A 18 15.24 -23.10 -28.06
CA ILE A 18 15.99 -22.79 -26.84
C ILE A 18 14.95 -22.23 -25.87
N LEU A 19 14.42 -23.09 -25.01
CA LEU A 19 13.85 -22.62 -23.75
C LEU A 19 15.02 -22.03 -22.97
N THR A 20 15.18 -20.71 -23.02
CA THR A 20 15.77 -20.00 -21.89
C THR A 20 14.79 -20.18 -20.75
N MET A 21 15.04 -21.17 -19.88
CA MET A 21 14.54 -21.07 -18.52
C MET A 21 15.21 -19.84 -17.95
N ALA A 22 14.50 -18.72 -17.92
CA ALA A 22 14.80 -17.71 -16.92
C ALA A 22 14.72 -18.46 -15.60
N THR A 23 15.86 -18.65 -14.94
CA THR A 23 15.84 -18.96 -13.52
C THR A 23 15.03 -17.83 -12.90
N ALA A 24 13.83 -18.14 -12.40
CA ALA A 24 13.21 -17.25 -11.44
C ALA A 24 14.30 -17.03 -10.39
N ALA A 25 14.79 -15.80 -10.26
CA ALA A 25 15.52 -15.43 -9.06
C ALA A 25 14.59 -15.87 -7.91
N ASP A 26 15.09 -16.73 -7.02
CA ASP A 26 14.29 -17.24 -5.92
C ASP A 26 13.65 -16.04 -5.22
N ALA A 27 12.32 -15.95 -5.30
CA ALA A 27 11.59 -14.85 -4.69
C ALA A 27 11.87 -14.93 -3.19
N VAL A 28 12.51 -13.90 -2.64
CA VAL A 28 12.74 -13.79 -1.21
C VAL A 28 11.37 -13.84 -0.52
N PRO A 29 11.07 -14.88 0.29
CA PRO A 29 9.78 -15.00 0.94
C PRO A 29 9.57 -13.80 1.87
N LEU A 30 8.33 -13.37 2.06
CA LEU A 30 8.00 -12.23 2.91
C LEU A 30 7.25 -12.67 4.17
N ARG A 31 7.45 -11.94 5.28
CA ARG A 31 6.61 -12.07 6.47
C ARG A 31 6.16 -10.71 7.00
N ALA A 32 5.00 -10.68 7.66
CA ALA A 32 4.55 -9.52 8.42
C ALA A 32 5.06 -9.57 9.87
N GLU A 33 6.06 -8.75 10.19
CA GLU A 33 6.59 -8.61 11.54
C GLU A 33 5.74 -7.65 12.37
N LEU A 34 5.27 -8.08 13.54
CA LEU A 34 4.51 -7.19 14.45
C LEU A 34 5.44 -6.11 15.02
N VAL A 35 5.15 -4.85 14.71
CA VAL A 35 5.88 -3.69 15.25
C VAL A 35 5.26 -3.27 16.58
N ALA A 36 3.94 -3.05 16.60
CA ALA A 36 3.25 -2.58 17.78
C ALA A 36 1.79 -3.02 17.83
N THR A 37 1.28 -3.14 19.06
CA THR A 37 -0.17 -3.10 19.33
C THR A 37 -0.53 -1.68 19.75
N THR A 38 -1.43 -1.03 19.02
CA THR A 38 -1.75 0.38 19.17
C THR A 38 -2.79 0.63 20.25
N SER A 39 -2.75 1.83 20.84
CA SER A 39 -3.89 2.37 21.59
C SER A 39 -4.92 2.93 20.61
N GLY A 40 -6.12 2.34 20.60
CA GLY A 40 -7.18 2.70 19.64
C GLY A 40 -6.95 2.12 18.24
N LEU A 41 -7.99 2.24 17.40
CA LEU A 41 -8.04 1.64 16.06
C LEU A 41 -7.22 2.51 15.07
N PRO A 42 -6.06 2.02 14.60
CA PRO A 42 -5.20 2.79 13.70
C PRO A 42 -5.78 2.77 12.28
N ILE A 43 -5.71 3.89 11.56
CA ILE A 43 -6.31 4.03 10.23
C ILE A 43 -5.30 4.44 9.15
N TYR A 44 -4.19 5.03 9.55
CA TYR A 44 -3.16 5.54 8.65
C TYR A 44 -1.83 5.67 9.39
N LEU A 45 -0.73 5.55 8.66
CA LEU A 45 0.63 5.75 9.15
C LEU A 45 1.36 6.68 8.18
N SER A 46 2.23 7.54 8.71
CA SER A 46 3.15 8.35 7.92
C SER A 46 4.47 8.50 8.66
N ALA A 47 5.52 8.82 7.92
CA ALA A 47 6.85 9.11 8.43
C ALA A 47 7.42 10.35 7.73
N THR A 48 8.53 10.85 8.24
CA THR A 48 9.24 12.01 7.67
C THR A 48 10.73 11.78 7.72
N GLN A 49 11.43 12.22 6.67
CA GLN A 49 12.90 12.17 6.59
C GLN A 49 13.58 12.94 7.72
N SER A 50 12.90 13.92 8.33
CA SER A 50 13.43 14.69 9.46
C SER A 50 13.46 13.91 10.78
N ASP A 51 12.74 12.79 10.86
CA ASP A 51 12.70 11.92 12.04
C ASP A 51 12.67 10.43 11.65
N PRO A 52 13.76 9.93 11.03
CA PRO A 52 13.77 8.60 10.40
C PRO A 52 13.73 7.46 11.42
N ASN A 53 13.85 7.73 12.72
CA ASN A 53 13.76 6.71 13.76
C ASN A 53 12.32 6.47 14.23
N ASN A 54 11.36 7.28 13.79
CA ASN A 54 9.99 7.25 14.27
C ASN A 54 8.99 7.08 13.12
N ILE A 55 7.88 6.43 13.45
CA ILE A 55 6.68 6.35 12.61
C ILE A 55 5.52 6.97 13.39
N TYR A 56 4.60 7.59 12.67
CA TYR A 56 3.45 8.29 13.24
C TYR A 56 2.18 7.59 12.77
N TYR A 57 1.30 7.20 13.68
CA TYR A 57 0.03 6.57 13.30
C TYR A 57 -1.17 7.38 13.79
N ALA A 58 -2.16 7.51 12.91
CA ALA A 58 -3.43 8.15 13.20
C ALA A 58 -4.46 7.13 13.69
N THR A 59 -5.25 7.53 14.68
CA THR A 59 -6.46 6.81 15.10
C THR A 59 -7.67 7.62 14.74
N ARG A 60 -8.62 7.01 14.04
CA ARG A 60 -9.73 7.75 13.44
C ARG A 60 -10.63 8.39 14.49
N ALA A 61 -11.34 7.56 15.26
CA ALA A 61 -12.36 8.02 16.20
C ALA A 61 -11.76 8.75 17.43
N SER A 62 -10.56 8.37 17.88
CA SER A 62 -9.90 9.05 19.00
C SER A 62 -9.21 10.34 18.59
N GLY A 63 -9.10 10.66 17.29
CA GLY A 63 -8.48 11.89 16.83
C GLY A 63 -6.99 12.03 17.14
N LEU A 64 -6.30 10.94 17.48
CA LEU A 64 -4.90 10.98 17.91
C LEU A 64 -3.94 10.75 16.74
N ILE A 65 -2.80 11.43 16.76
CA ILE A 65 -1.57 11.00 16.09
C ILE A 65 -0.59 10.59 17.17
N ASN A 66 -0.10 9.35 17.14
CA ASN A 66 0.86 8.82 18.11
C ASN A 66 2.20 8.52 17.45
N VAL A 67 3.29 8.64 18.22
CA VAL A 67 4.67 8.39 17.77
C VAL A 67 5.15 7.05 18.30
N LEU A 68 5.58 6.16 17.41
CA LEU A 68 6.28 4.94 17.76
C LEU A 68 7.75 5.04 17.34
N ASP A 69 8.63 4.47 18.15
CA ASP A 69 9.97 4.13 17.71
C ASP A 69 9.87 3.00 16.66
N ARG A 70 10.39 3.22 15.45
CA ARG A 70 10.21 2.28 14.33
C ARG A 70 10.89 0.93 14.56
N THR A 71 11.94 0.90 15.39
CA THR A 71 12.78 -0.29 15.61
C THR A 71 12.21 -1.13 16.74
N THR A 72 11.84 -0.49 17.84
CA THR A 72 11.38 -1.18 19.05
C THR A 72 9.86 -1.28 19.17
N GLY A 73 9.11 -0.53 18.35
CA GLY A 73 7.66 -0.41 18.46
C GLY A 73 7.18 0.34 19.71
N ALA A 74 8.10 0.92 20.49
CA ALA A 74 7.77 1.60 21.73
C ALA A 74 7.01 2.91 21.47
N LEU A 75 5.86 3.09 22.13
CA LEU A 75 5.13 4.35 22.13
C LEU A 75 5.96 5.43 22.84
N LYS A 76 6.32 6.48 22.10
CA LYS A 76 7.10 7.62 22.60
C LYS A 76 6.23 8.75 23.12
N SER A 77 5.19 9.12 22.38
CA SER A 77 4.28 10.21 22.74
C SER A 77 2.98 10.15 21.94
N THR A 78 1.99 10.91 22.40
CA THR A 78 0.89 11.40 21.56
C THR A 78 1.34 12.72 20.94
N PHE A 79 1.51 12.73 19.62
CA PHE A 79 1.92 13.90 18.84
C PHE A 79 0.81 14.93 18.72
N LEU A 80 -0.40 14.49 18.34
CA LEU A 80 -1.59 15.33 18.20
C LEU A 80 -2.76 14.67 18.93
N ASP A 81 -3.59 15.48 19.59
CA ASP A 81 -4.81 15.07 20.28
C ASP A 81 -5.96 15.99 19.84
N LEU A 82 -6.81 15.50 18.95
CA LEU A 82 -8.02 16.19 18.50
C LEU A 82 -9.25 15.67 19.26
N PRO A 83 -10.33 16.46 19.37
CA PRO A 83 -11.57 15.99 19.96
C PRO A 83 -12.06 14.69 19.33
N ASN A 84 -12.47 13.75 20.19
CA ASN A 84 -13.02 12.46 19.81
C ASN A 84 -14.26 12.60 18.93
N SER A 85 -14.43 11.60 18.07
CA SER A 85 -15.51 11.41 17.11
C SER A 85 -16.32 10.15 17.44
N THR A 86 -17.60 10.12 17.07
CA THR A 86 -18.52 9.02 17.43
C THR A 86 -19.19 8.33 16.24
N GLY A 87 -19.11 8.92 15.05
CA GLY A 87 -19.66 8.35 13.82
C GLY A 87 -18.83 7.21 13.21
N ILE A 88 -19.38 6.59 12.16
CA ILE A 88 -18.80 5.40 11.51
C ILE A 88 -17.64 5.75 10.58
N GLN A 89 -17.62 6.92 9.94
CA GLN A 89 -16.49 7.43 9.13
C GLN A 89 -15.90 8.73 9.72
N ASP A 90 -16.40 9.11 10.90
CA ASP A 90 -16.11 10.34 11.65
C ASP A 90 -14.71 10.30 12.29
N GLY A 91 -13.93 11.37 12.08
CA GLY A 91 -12.66 11.61 12.75
C GLY A 91 -11.50 12.03 11.84
N LEU A 92 -10.28 11.79 12.34
CA LEU A 92 -9.03 12.04 11.61
C LEU A 92 -8.82 10.94 10.56
N LEU A 93 -8.83 11.29 9.27
CA LEU A 93 -8.75 10.32 8.18
C LEU A 93 -7.34 10.10 7.66
N CYS A 94 -6.54 11.18 7.60
CA CYS A 94 -5.17 11.19 7.13
C CYS A 94 -4.43 12.42 7.66
N PHE A 95 -3.10 12.37 7.59
CA PHE A 95 -2.21 13.51 7.81
C PHE A 95 -0.96 13.36 6.93
N ALA A 96 -0.33 14.47 6.60
CA ALA A 96 0.92 14.49 5.83
C ALA A 96 1.89 15.53 6.39
N PHE A 97 3.17 15.20 6.46
CA PHE A 97 4.22 16.16 6.78
C PHE A 97 4.54 17.03 5.56
N HIS A 98 4.80 18.31 5.76
CA HIS A 98 5.33 19.17 4.71
C HIS A 98 6.71 18.64 4.24
N PRO A 99 7.10 18.76 2.96
CA PRO A 99 8.42 18.32 2.49
C PRO A 99 9.57 18.95 3.28
N ASP A 100 9.46 20.26 3.55
CA ASP A 100 10.40 21.01 4.41
C ASP A 100 10.15 20.89 5.94
N TYR A 101 9.51 19.81 6.42
CA TYR A 101 9.16 19.63 7.84
C TYR A 101 10.36 19.81 8.79
N GLU A 102 11.58 19.47 8.35
CA GLU A 102 12.79 19.68 9.13
C GLU A 102 12.94 21.14 9.57
N THR A 103 12.63 22.06 8.65
CA THR A 103 12.84 23.49 8.83
C THR A 103 11.59 24.21 9.34
N ASN A 104 10.42 23.92 8.77
CA ASN A 104 9.19 24.65 9.08
C ASN A 104 8.34 23.98 10.17
N GLY A 105 8.52 22.68 10.39
CA GLY A 105 7.74 21.90 11.35
C GLY A 105 6.26 21.76 10.98
N LEU A 106 5.86 22.03 9.73
CA LEU A 106 4.48 22.04 9.28
C LEU A 106 3.97 20.65 8.88
N PHE A 107 2.73 20.35 9.24
CA PHE A 107 2.03 19.14 8.82
C PHE A 107 0.53 19.44 8.64
N TYR A 108 -0.16 18.61 7.88
CA TYR A 108 -1.54 18.84 7.46
C TYR A 108 -2.41 17.67 7.88
N THR A 109 -3.65 17.93 8.29
CA THR A 109 -4.61 16.87 8.62
C THR A 109 -5.85 16.98 7.75
N TYR A 110 -6.45 15.84 7.41
CA TYR A 110 -7.78 15.75 6.82
C TYR A 110 -8.77 15.24 7.86
N VAL A 111 -9.75 16.06 8.21
CA VAL A 111 -10.73 15.74 9.26
C VAL A 111 -12.13 15.88 8.73
N TYR A 112 -12.90 14.80 8.91
CA TYR A 112 -14.33 14.75 8.64
C TYR A 112 -15.06 14.57 9.98
N ARG A 113 -16.17 15.30 10.19
CA ARG A 113 -17.03 15.10 11.36
C ARG A 113 -18.50 15.13 10.99
N ASP A 114 -19.28 14.17 11.51
CA ASP A 114 -20.72 14.06 11.22
C ASP A 114 -21.49 15.32 11.63
N THR A 115 -21.06 15.99 12.70
CA THR A 115 -21.70 17.20 13.24
C THR A 115 -21.28 18.47 12.54
N ASP A 116 -20.34 18.38 11.60
CA ASP A 116 -19.71 19.51 10.96
C ASP A 116 -20.16 19.60 9.50
N PRO A 117 -20.69 20.76 9.06
CA PRO A 117 -21.11 20.93 7.67
C PRO A 117 -19.94 20.92 6.68
N PHE A 118 -18.69 20.88 7.14
CA PHE A 118 -17.52 20.86 6.27
C PHE A 118 -16.52 19.76 6.64
N VAL A 119 -15.86 19.25 5.60
CA VAL A 119 -14.61 18.51 5.69
C VAL A 119 -13.46 19.51 5.61
N ARG A 120 -12.42 19.31 6.41
CA ARG A 120 -11.31 20.28 6.51
C ARG A 120 -9.95 19.69 6.27
N VAL A 121 -9.17 20.42 5.48
CA VAL A 121 -7.72 20.35 5.46
C VAL A 121 -7.17 21.48 6.31
N VAL A 122 -6.32 21.14 7.26
CA VAL A 122 -5.82 22.08 8.27
C VAL A 122 -4.33 21.93 8.43
N GLU A 123 -3.60 23.03 8.28
CA GLU A 123 -2.18 23.15 8.57
C GLU A 123 -1.96 23.31 10.08
N ARG A 124 -0.99 22.56 10.58
CA ARG A 124 -0.52 22.58 11.96
C ARG A 124 0.99 22.61 12.00
N LYS A 125 1.54 22.91 13.17
CA LYS A 125 2.98 23.00 13.39
C LYS A 125 3.38 22.13 14.57
N ARG A 126 4.57 21.53 14.55
CA ARG A 126 5.17 20.87 15.72
C ARG A 126 5.59 21.92 16.76
N SER A 127 5.64 21.53 18.03
CA SER A 127 6.13 22.37 19.12
C SER A 127 7.61 22.69 18.94
N GLU A 128 7.99 23.95 19.14
CA GLU A 128 9.39 24.40 19.12
C GLU A 128 10.20 23.86 20.30
N THR A 129 9.53 23.45 21.38
CA THR A 129 10.19 22.92 22.59
C THR A 129 10.19 21.39 22.68
N ASN A 130 9.29 20.72 21.96
CA ASN A 130 9.22 19.27 21.90
C ASN A 130 8.79 18.82 20.49
N PRO A 131 9.73 18.41 19.62
CA PRO A 131 9.41 18.04 18.24
C PRO A 131 8.55 16.77 18.12
N LEU A 132 8.35 16.03 19.20
CA LEU A 132 7.44 14.87 19.27
C LEU A 132 6.02 15.25 19.74
N GLN A 133 5.67 16.53 19.68
CA GLN A 133 4.32 17.06 19.95
C GLN A 133 3.96 18.16 18.95
N ALA A 134 2.67 18.28 18.63
CA ALA A 134 2.11 19.42 17.93
C ALA A 134 2.06 20.65 18.84
N ASP A 135 2.18 21.85 18.26
CA ASP A 135 1.89 23.11 18.95
C ASP A 135 0.37 23.25 19.09
N PRO A 136 -0.17 23.24 20.33
CA PRO A 136 -1.61 23.33 20.54
C PRO A 136 -2.19 24.71 20.22
N THR A 137 -1.35 25.71 19.94
CA THR A 137 -1.76 27.10 19.68
C THR A 137 -1.73 27.48 18.20
N TYR A 138 -1.15 26.63 17.34
CA TYR A 138 -1.03 26.89 15.90
C TYR A 138 -2.02 26.03 15.11
N GLU A 139 -2.95 26.69 14.43
CA GLU A 139 -3.85 26.08 13.46
C GLU A 139 -4.13 27.10 12.35
N ARG A 140 -3.97 26.69 11.08
CA ARG A 140 -4.38 27.48 9.91
C ARG A 140 -5.28 26.63 9.02
N GLN A 141 -6.50 27.11 8.82
CA GLN A 141 -7.46 26.50 7.91
C GLN A 141 -6.94 26.59 6.47
N ILE A 142 -6.75 25.47 5.78
CA ILE A 142 -6.29 25.48 4.38
C ILE A 142 -7.48 25.41 3.44
N MET A 143 -8.35 24.41 3.61
CA MET A 143 -9.47 24.19 2.71
C MET A 143 -10.70 23.66 3.46
N GLU A 144 -11.86 24.28 3.24
CA GLU A 144 -13.17 23.70 3.59
C GLU A 144 -13.88 23.15 2.35
N MET A 145 -14.46 21.96 2.48
CA MET A 145 -15.31 21.34 1.45
C MET A 145 -16.66 20.97 2.09
N PRO A 146 -17.81 21.20 1.42
CA PRO A 146 -19.11 20.79 1.95
C PRO A 146 -19.11 19.30 2.35
N ASN A 147 -19.58 19.00 3.55
CA ASN A 147 -19.71 17.64 4.02
C ASN A 147 -20.95 16.97 3.43
N ARG A 148 -20.78 15.82 2.78
CA ARG A 148 -21.87 14.99 2.19
C ARG A 148 -22.16 13.68 2.95
N GLY A 149 -21.44 13.41 4.04
CA GLY A 149 -21.76 12.36 5.02
C GLY A 149 -21.20 10.96 4.72
N SER A 150 -20.74 10.69 3.50
CA SER A 150 -20.16 9.40 3.13
C SER A 150 -19.16 9.55 1.98
N HIS A 151 -18.40 8.49 1.69
CA HIS A 151 -17.35 8.49 0.66
C HIS A 151 -16.45 9.71 0.78
N ASN A 152 -15.85 9.90 1.95
CA ASN A 152 -15.14 11.14 2.26
C ASN A 152 -13.76 11.21 1.60
N GLY A 153 -13.28 10.09 1.05
CA GLY A 153 -11.90 9.95 0.57
C GLY A 153 -10.94 10.27 1.72
N GLY A 154 -10.14 11.30 1.51
CA GLY A 154 -9.44 11.99 2.59
C GLY A 154 -7.98 11.58 2.75
N TRP A 155 -7.34 11.15 1.66
CA TRP A 155 -5.89 11.04 1.62
C TRP A 155 -5.23 12.41 1.39
N LEU A 156 -4.08 12.62 2.02
CA LEU A 156 -3.20 13.77 1.82
C LEU A 156 -1.80 13.25 1.47
N GLY A 157 -1.15 13.91 0.52
CA GLY A 157 0.27 13.67 0.24
C GLY A 157 0.89 14.82 -0.53
N PHE A 158 2.18 15.05 -0.31
CA PHE A 158 2.95 16.00 -1.10
C PHE A 158 3.62 15.28 -2.24
N SER A 159 3.52 15.83 -3.45
CA SER A 159 4.23 15.24 -4.59
C SER A 159 5.74 15.36 -4.37
N PRO A 160 6.51 14.27 -4.58
CA PRO A 160 7.97 14.34 -4.53
C PRO A 160 8.56 15.12 -5.73
N VAL A 161 7.75 15.45 -6.74
CA VAL A 161 8.21 16.11 -7.97
C VAL A 161 7.95 17.62 -7.94
N ASP A 162 6.72 18.04 -7.61
CA ASP A 162 6.35 19.46 -7.62
C ASP A 162 6.20 20.10 -6.23
N GLY A 163 6.21 19.30 -5.15
CA GLY A 163 6.12 19.78 -3.78
C GLY A 163 4.75 20.36 -3.38
N TYR A 164 3.71 20.21 -4.22
CA TYR A 164 2.36 20.66 -3.88
C TYR A 164 1.59 19.62 -3.08
N LEU A 165 0.57 20.08 -2.35
CA LEU A 165 -0.32 19.22 -1.58
C LEU A 165 -1.40 18.64 -2.51
N TYR A 166 -1.49 17.32 -2.54
CA TYR A 166 -2.56 16.59 -3.21
C TYR A 166 -3.56 16.07 -2.18
N VAL A 167 -4.85 16.18 -2.53
CA VAL A 167 -5.97 15.78 -1.67
C VAL A 167 -6.92 14.90 -2.47
N THR A 168 -7.20 13.68 -2.00
CA THR A 168 -8.28 12.88 -2.59
C THR A 168 -9.60 13.16 -1.88
N THR A 169 -10.66 13.36 -2.66
CA THR A 169 -12.01 13.58 -2.16
C THR A 169 -12.94 12.57 -2.83
N GLY A 170 -13.78 11.88 -2.06
CA GLY A 170 -14.80 11.03 -2.66
C GLY A 170 -16.03 11.83 -3.07
N ASP A 171 -16.94 11.17 -3.77
CA ASP A 171 -18.11 11.77 -4.42
C ASP A 171 -19.21 12.21 -3.44
N GLY A 172 -19.04 11.93 -2.15
CA GLY A 172 -20.01 12.21 -1.10
C GLY A 172 -21.05 11.12 -0.88
N GLY A 173 -21.08 10.11 -1.75
CA GLY A 173 -21.98 8.98 -1.74
C GLY A 173 -23.48 9.31 -1.76
N ALA A 174 -24.26 8.41 -1.17
CA ALA A 174 -25.71 8.40 -1.31
C ALA A 174 -26.43 9.36 -0.35
N ASN A 175 -26.74 10.57 -0.80
CA ASN A 175 -27.80 11.36 -0.17
C ASN A 175 -29.16 10.66 -0.41
N ASN A 176 -29.78 10.14 0.65
CA ASN A 176 -31.09 9.45 0.63
C ASN A 176 -31.11 8.05 -0.04
N GLY A 177 -29.98 7.32 -0.02
CA GLY A 177 -29.95 5.89 -0.38
C GLY A 177 -29.80 5.57 -1.87
N VAL A 178 -29.59 6.58 -2.72
CA VAL A 178 -29.08 6.40 -4.09
C VAL A 178 -27.78 7.17 -4.19
N ASP A 179 -26.67 6.45 -4.41
CA ASP A 179 -25.40 7.07 -4.77
C ASP A 179 -25.61 7.75 -6.12
N ASN A 180 -25.65 9.08 -6.11
CA ASN A 180 -25.88 9.80 -7.33
C ASN A 180 -24.57 10.09 -8.05
N GLY A 181 -23.36 9.96 -7.48
CA GLY A 181 -22.06 10.11 -8.16
C GLY A 181 -21.84 11.32 -9.09
N LEU A 182 -22.84 12.19 -9.26
CA LEU A 182 -22.87 13.30 -10.20
C LEU A 182 -21.80 14.35 -9.86
N PRO A 183 -21.51 14.63 -8.57
CA PRO A 183 -20.40 15.52 -8.23
C PRO A 183 -19.07 15.09 -8.85
N ALA A 184 -18.81 13.79 -9.01
CA ALA A 184 -17.55 13.30 -9.56
C ALA A 184 -17.28 13.80 -10.99
N GLN A 185 -18.33 13.97 -11.79
CA GLN A 185 -18.26 14.49 -13.17
C GLN A 185 -18.53 16.00 -13.29
N ASP A 186 -19.01 16.66 -12.23
CA ASP A 186 -19.13 18.13 -12.23
C ASP A 186 -17.75 18.76 -12.02
N PRO A 187 -17.19 19.50 -13.00
CA PRO A 187 -15.89 20.14 -12.86
C PRO A 187 -15.90 21.28 -11.82
N ASN A 188 -17.07 21.79 -11.42
CA ASN A 188 -17.19 22.85 -10.41
C ASN A 188 -17.36 22.31 -8.98
N ASP A 189 -17.53 20.99 -8.81
CA ASP A 189 -17.63 20.35 -7.50
C ASP A 189 -16.28 19.74 -7.10
N LEU A 190 -15.95 19.86 -5.81
CA LEU A 190 -14.70 19.35 -5.24
C LEU A 190 -14.79 17.87 -4.83
N HIS A 191 -15.95 17.23 -4.96
CA HIS A 191 -16.17 15.82 -4.64
C HIS A 191 -15.83 14.90 -5.82
N GLY A 192 -15.27 13.73 -5.52
CA GLY A 192 -14.87 12.71 -6.50
C GLY A 192 -13.66 13.14 -7.33
N LYS A 193 -12.67 13.78 -6.67
CA LYS A 193 -11.54 14.45 -7.31
C LYS A 193 -10.19 14.05 -6.70
N VAL A 194 -9.13 14.30 -7.47
CA VAL A 194 -7.82 14.66 -6.94
C VAL A 194 -7.69 16.17 -7.04
N LEU A 195 -7.45 16.83 -5.91
CA LEU A 195 -7.20 18.26 -5.83
C LEU A 195 -5.69 18.50 -5.65
N ARG A 196 -5.18 19.63 -6.16
CA ARG A 196 -3.77 20.00 -6.05
C ARG A 196 -3.62 21.47 -5.66
N LEU A 197 -2.95 21.73 -4.54
CA LEU A 197 -2.90 23.03 -3.88
C LEU A 197 -1.46 23.48 -3.59
N ASP A 198 -1.15 24.75 -3.83
CA ASP A 198 0.08 25.38 -3.34
C ASP A 198 -0.16 26.01 -1.98
N VAL A 199 0.21 25.30 -0.91
CA VAL A 199 0.01 25.75 0.48
C VAL A 199 0.99 26.83 0.94
N SER A 200 1.99 27.18 0.11
CA SER A 200 2.96 28.24 0.39
C SER A 200 2.46 29.65 0.03
N GLY A 201 1.41 29.72 -0.80
CA GLY A 201 0.76 30.96 -1.25
C GLY A 201 -0.66 31.14 -0.73
N ASP A 202 -1.33 32.19 -1.22
CA ASP A 202 -2.74 32.47 -0.97
C ASP A 202 -3.32 33.33 -2.10
N ASP A 203 -4.05 32.70 -3.02
CA ASP A 203 -4.74 33.37 -4.13
C ASP A 203 -6.15 33.85 -3.73
N PHE A 204 -6.60 33.53 -2.52
CA PHE A 204 -7.93 33.90 -2.00
C PHE A 204 -7.82 34.63 -0.66
N PRO A 205 -7.06 35.75 -0.55
CA PRO A 205 -6.77 36.41 0.73
C PRO A 205 -7.99 36.97 1.47
N GLU A 206 -9.13 37.10 0.79
CA GLU A 206 -10.40 37.55 1.38
C GLU A 206 -11.30 36.39 1.83
N ASP A 207 -10.90 35.14 1.56
CA ASP A 207 -11.60 33.91 1.91
C ASP A 207 -10.77 33.09 2.90
N SER A 208 -11.07 33.23 4.19
CA SER A 208 -10.39 32.50 5.26
C SER A 208 -10.55 30.97 5.20
N THR A 209 -11.40 30.45 4.31
CA THR A 209 -11.61 29.02 4.12
C THR A 209 -10.77 28.43 2.98
N ARG A 210 -10.06 29.29 2.22
CA ARG A 210 -9.21 28.93 1.06
C ARG A 210 -7.84 29.59 1.15
N ASN A 211 -7.00 29.12 2.07
CA ASN A 211 -5.67 29.69 2.31
C ASN A 211 -4.58 28.92 1.54
N TYR A 212 -4.59 29.04 0.22
CA TYR A 212 -3.62 28.42 -0.69
C TYR A 212 -3.61 29.17 -2.03
N ALA A 213 -2.54 29.01 -2.80
CA ALA A 213 -2.49 29.40 -4.20
C ALA A 213 -2.89 28.23 -5.13
N ILE A 214 -3.30 28.57 -6.35
CA ILE A 214 -3.62 27.60 -7.40
C ILE A 214 -2.39 27.39 -8.28
N PRO A 215 -1.86 26.15 -8.37
CA PRO A 215 -0.82 25.84 -9.33
C PRO A 215 -1.26 26.11 -10.78
N ALA A 216 -0.38 26.75 -11.56
CA ALA A 216 -0.68 27.24 -12.92
C ALA A 216 -1.01 26.15 -13.97
N ASN A 217 -0.88 24.87 -13.62
CA ASN A 217 -1.13 23.71 -14.48
C ASN A 217 -2.10 22.71 -13.84
N ASN A 218 -3.09 23.21 -13.08
CA ASN A 218 -4.28 22.43 -12.73
C ASN A 218 -5.22 22.26 -13.94
N ALA A 219 -6.24 21.43 -13.80
CA ALA A 219 -6.98 20.88 -14.94
C ALA A 219 -7.81 21.91 -15.73
N PHE A 220 -8.29 22.97 -15.07
CA PHE A 220 -9.26 23.89 -15.65
C PHE A 220 -8.76 25.33 -15.69
N GLU A 221 -9.00 25.98 -16.83
CA GLU A 221 -8.84 27.42 -16.96
C GLU A 221 -9.90 28.16 -16.12
N PRO A 222 -9.65 29.43 -15.74
CA PRO A 222 -10.61 30.21 -14.96
C PRO A 222 -12.02 30.24 -15.58
N GLY A 223 -13.00 29.68 -14.86
CA GLY A 223 -14.40 29.64 -15.26
C GLY A 223 -14.84 28.35 -15.98
N GLU A 224 -13.94 27.40 -16.23
CA GLU A 224 -14.25 26.11 -16.84
C GLU A 224 -14.43 24.98 -15.82
N GLY A 225 -14.01 25.21 -14.58
CA GLY A 225 -14.17 24.31 -13.43
C GLY A 225 -13.61 24.94 -12.16
N ALA A 226 -13.66 24.18 -11.06
CA ALA A 226 -12.99 24.54 -9.83
C ALA A 226 -11.47 24.46 -10.03
N ALA A 227 -10.77 25.54 -9.67
CA ALA A 227 -9.36 25.73 -9.96
C ALA A 227 -8.43 24.75 -9.20
N GLU A 228 -8.94 24.15 -8.13
CA GLU A 228 -8.29 23.14 -7.30
C GLU A 228 -8.19 21.78 -7.99
N VAL A 229 -9.08 21.49 -8.94
CA VAL A 229 -9.20 20.16 -9.54
C VAL A 229 -7.99 19.85 -10.41
N TYR A 230 -7.35 18.72 -10.11
CA TYR A 230 -6.24 18.17 -10.88
C TYR A 230 -6.67 16.93 -11.69
N ALA A 231 -7.52 16.08 -11.12
CA ALA A 231 -8.18 14.97 -11.80
C ALA A 231 -9.60 14.76 -11.25
N LEU A 232 -10.47 14.10 -12.01
CA LEU A 232 -11.88 13.91 -11.67
C LEU A 232 -12.40 12.51 -12.01
N GLY A 233 -13.67 12.25 -11.70
CA GLY A 233 -14.33 11.00 -12.02
C GLY A 233 -13.95 9.84 -11.10
N LEU A 234 -13.66 10.13 -9.83
CA LEU A 234 -13.41 9.12 -8.79
C LEU A 234 -14.65 8.94 -7.90
N ARG A 235 -14.83 7.75 -7.32
CA ARG A 235 -15.94 7.45 -6.42
C ARG A 235 -15.58 7.66 -4.96
N HIS A 236 -14.71 6.81 -4.44
CA HIS A 236 -14.24 6.83 -3.07
C HIS A 236 -12.74 6.48 -3.03
N PRO A 237 -11.86 7.41 -3.46
CA PRO A 237 -10.41 7.25 -3.46
C PRO A 237 -9.88 7.23 -2.01
N TYR A 238 -9.85 6.04 -1.41
CA TYR A 238 -9.68 5.84 0.04
C TYR A 238 -8.23 6.04 0.50
N ARG A 239 -7.27 5.48 -0.24
CA ARG A 239 -5.84 5.78 -0.10
C ARG A 239 -5.21 5.98 -1.46
N ALA A 240 -4.21 6.83 -1.48
CA ALA A 240 -3.30 6.97 -2.61
C ALA A 240 -1.85 6.95 -2.11
N SER A 241 -0.91 6.90 -3.04
CA SER A 241 0.51 7.08 -2.75
C SER A 241 1.22 7.54 -4.01
N PHE A 242 2.22 8.40 -3.81
CA PHE A 242 3.17 8.70 -4.87
C PHE A 242 4.21 7.58 -4.93
N ASP A 243 4.55 7.14 -6.13
CA ASP A 243 5.81 6.45 -6.34
C ASP A 243 6.96 7.45 -6.21
N GLN A 244 7.81 7.25 -5.21
CA GLN A 244 8.94 8.13 -4.92
C GLN A 244 9.97 8.20 -6.05
N ALA A 245 10.00 7.22 -6.97
CA ALA A 245 10.97 7.18 -8.05
C ALA A 245 10.63 8.13 -9.21
N ASN A 246 9.35 8.29 -9.55
CA ASN A 246 8.92 9.04 -10.73
C ASN A 246 7.84 10.10 -10.44
N GLY A 247 7.16 10.04 -9.30
CA GLY A 247 6.08 10.94 -8.91
C GLY A 247 4.67 10.50 -9.34
N ASP A 248 4.53 9.30 -9.91
CA ASP A 248 3.24 8.81 -10.37
C ASP A 248 2.34 8.53 -9.17
N LEU A 249 1.06 8.90 -9.27
CA LEU A 249 0.11 8.76 -8.18
C LEU A 249 -0.77 7.53 -8.41
N TYR A 250 -0.65 6.54 -7.53
CA TYR A 250 -1.51 5.36 -7.49
C TYR A 250 -2.66 5.60 -6.53
N ILE A 251 -3.89 5.29 -6.94
CA ILE A 251 -5.12 5.63 -6.22
C ILE A 251 -5.94 4.35 -6.07
N GLY A 252 -6.15 3.89 -4.83
CA GLY A 252 -7.15 2.86 -4.55
C GLY A 252 -8.54 3.49 -4.49
N ASP A 253 -9.37 3.22 -5.48
CA ASP A 253 -10.74 3.76 -5.56
C ASP A 253 -11.77 2.66 -5.27
N VAL A 254 -12.55 2.86 -4.20
CA VAL A 254 -13.54 1.89 -3.76
C VAL A 254 -14.76 1.93 -4.68
N GLY A 255 -15.01 0.78 -5.30
CA GLY A 255 -16.10 0.53 -6.23
C GLY A 255 -17.49 0.62 -5.60
N SER A 256 -18.51 0.70 -6.45
CA SER A 256 -19.90 0.62 -6.00
C SER A 256 -20.35 -0.83 -5.85
N ASN A 257 -20.56 -1.55 -6.95
CA ASN A 257 -21.14 -2.89 -6.93
C ASN A 257 -20.46 -3.87 -7.89
N ILE A 258 -19.60 -3.40 -8.79
CA ILE A 258 -19.16 -4.17 -9.95
C ILE A 258 -17.65 -4.39 -9.90
N TYR A 259 -16.86 -3.35 -9.66
CA TYR A 259 -15.39 -3.44 -9.68
C TYR A 259 -14.76 -2.51 -8.65
N GLU A 260 -13.69 -2.99 -8.03
CA GLU A 260 -12.73 -2.10 -7.38
C GLU A 260 -11.55 -1.78 -8.30
N GLU A 261 -10.88 -0.68 -8.03
CA GLU A 261 -9.91 -0.10 -8.94
C GLU A 261 -8.63 0.35 -8.24
N VAL A 262 -7.50 0.07 -8.90
CA VAL A 262 -6.28 0.86 -8.77
C VAL A 262 -6.21 1.74 -10.01
N ASN A 263 -6.31 3.04 -9.79
CA ASN A 263 -6.14 4.06 -10.82
C ASN A 263 -4.69 4.57 -10.79
N LEU A 264 -4.12 4.85 -11.96
CA LEU A 264 -2.80 5.45 -12.12
C LEU A 264 -2.98 6.86 -12.69
N LEU A 265 -2.40 7.84 -12.02
CA LEU A 265 -2.28 9.21 -12.51
C LEU A 265 -0.80 9.53 -12.73
N PRO A 266 -0.31 9.41 -13.98
CA PRO A 266 1.08 9.73 -14.31
C PRO A 266 1.46 11.16 -13.93
N THR A 267 2.72 11.34 -13.57
CA THR A 267 3.29 12.61 -13.17
C THR A 267 3.07 13.69 -14.22
N GLY A 268 2.51 14.82 -13.81
CA GLY A 268 2.25 15.96 -14.69
C GLY A 268 0.99 15.83 -15.56
N GLN A 269 0.22 14.74 -15.46
CA GLN A 269 -1.03 14.57 -16.19
C GLN A 269 -2.22 15.22 -15.46
N SER A 270 -2.44 16.51 -15.68
CA SER A 270 -3.67 17.21 -15.24
C SER A 270 -4.86 16.90 -16.15
N GLY A 271 -6.07 16.89 -15.60
CA GLY A 271 -7.33 16.74 -16.35
C GLY A 271 -7.76 15.30 -16.61
N ALA A 272 -7.07 14.31 -16.03
CA ALA A 272 -7.48 12.91 -16.08
C ALA A 272 -8.90 12.72 -15.53
N ASN A 273 -9.73 11.96 -16.26
CA ASN A 273 -11.08 11.60 -15.85
C ASN A 273 -11.18 10.08 -15.71
N PHE A 274 -11.46 9.58 -14.52
CA PHE A 274 -11.54 8.13 -14.24
C PHE A 274 -12.95 7.54 -14.46
N GLY A 275 -13.88 8.31 -15.02
CA GLY A 275 -15.12 7.79 -15.59
C GLY A 275 -16.28 7.58 -14.62
N TRP A 276 -16.06 7.54 -13.29
CA TRP A 276 -17.16 7.43 -12.34
C TRP A 276 -18.10 8.64 -12.46
N ARG A 277 -19.43 8.48 -12.56
CA ARG A 277 -20.22 7.26 -12.32
C ARG A 277 -20.73 6.51 -13.55
N ALA A 278 -20.35 6.93 -14.74
CA ALA A 278 -20.77 6.25 -15.96
C ALA A 278 -20.00 4.93 -16.14
N LEU A 279 -18.75 4.90 -15.68
CA LEU A 279 -17.88 3.74 -15.68
C LEU A 279 -17.59 3.26 -14.24
N GLU A 280 -17.44 1.95 -14.09
CA GLU A 280 -16.88 1.27 -12.92
C GLU A 280 -16.04 0.10 -13.46
N GLY A 281 -14.75 0.09 -13.14
CA GLY A 281 -13.73 -0.53 -13.95
C GLY A 281 -13.70 0.08 -15.36
N PRO A 282 -13.28 -0.68 -16.39
CA PRO A 282 -13.36 -0.24 -17.79
C PRO A 282 -14.75 -0.46 -18.41
N PHE A 283 -15.81 -0.54 -17.61
CA PHE A 283 -17.14 -0.97 -18.07
C PHE A 283 -18.25 0.00 -17.70
N ASP A 284 -19.24 0.10 -18.59
CA ASP A 284 -20.47 0.87 -18.34
C ASP A 284 -21.22 0.35 -17.10
N VAL A 285 -21.62 1.27 -16.23
CA VAL A 285 -22.48 0.96 -15.08
C VAL A 285 -23.91 0.71 -15.56
N PRO A 286 -24.45 -0.52 -15.50
CA PRO A 286 -25.67 -0.92 -16.22
C PRO A 286 -26.96 -0.32 -15.64
N TYR A 287 -26.90 0.29 -14.46
CA TYR A 287 -28.04 0.94 -13.79
C TYR A 287 -27.94 2.47 -13.78
N VAL A 288 -26.91 3.04 -14.42
CA VAL A 288 -26.76 4.47 -14.66
C VAL A 288 -26.95 4.71 -16.16
N ASN A 289 -27.69 5.76 -16.54
CA ASN A 289 -27.93 6.13 -17.94
C ASN A 289 -27.23 7.45 -18.26
N ASP A 290 -25.93 7.51 -17.97
CA ASP A 290 -25.06 8.63 -18.26
C ASP A 290 -24.06 8.20 -19.34
N PRO A 291 -23.72 9.06 -20.31
CA PRO A 291 -22.71 8.73 -21.29
C PRO A 291 -21.32 8.64 -20.63
N ALA A 292 -20.55 7.61 -20.99
CA ALA A 292 -19.15 7.54 -20.61
C ALA A 292 -18.39 8.77 -21.12
N PRO A 293 -17.51 9.39 -20.31
CA PRO A 293 -16.65 10.46 -20.78
C PRO A 293 -15.76 9.96 -21.94
N PRO A 294 -15.60 10.75 -23.02
CA PRO A 294 -14.93 10.28 -24.24
C PRO A 294 -13.46 9.94 -24.05
N ASP A 295 -12.80 10.57 -23.08
CA ASP A 295 -11.37 10.41 -22.77
C ASP A 295 -11.18 9.84 -21.35
N ALA A 296 -12.11 8.99 -20.90
CA ALA A 296 -11.97 8.32 -19.62
C ALA A 296 -10.73 7.41 -19.62
N ILE A 297 -10.02 7.40 -18.49
CA ILE A 297 -8.82 6.60 -18.28
C ILE A 297 -9.21 5.33 -17.55
N ASP A 298 -8.88 4.18 -18.15
CA ASP A 298 -9.09 2.89 -17.52
C ASP A 298 -8.16 2.71 -16.30
N PRO A 299 -8.63 2.03 -15.24
CA PRO A 299 -7.78 1.67 -14.12
C PRO A 299 -6.62 0.76 -14.58
N ILE A 300 -5.43 0.96 -14.02
CA ILE A 300 -4.27 0.09 -14.31
C ILE A 300 -4.52 -1.35 -13.83
N TYR A 301 -5.33 -1.50 -12.77
CA TYR A 301 -5.77 -2.80 -12.29
C TYR A 301 -7.19 -2.71 -11.73
N TYR A 302 -8.01 -3.72 -12.00
CA TYR A 302 -9.37 -3.83 -11.49
C TYR A 302 -9.74 -5.29 -11.25
N TYR A 303 -10.71 -5.52 -10.37
CA TYR A 303 -11.22 -6.87 -10.08
C TYR A 303 -12.67 -6.81 -9.61
N PRO A 304 -13.48 -7.86 -9.90
CA PRO A 304 -14.91 -7.80 -9.66
C PRO A 304 -15.25 -7.76 -8.17
N SER A 305 -16.23 -6.95 -7.82
CA SER A 305 -16.83 -6.95 -6.49
C SER A 305 -17.65 -8.24 -6.31
N VAL A 306 -17.21 -9.16 -5.44
CA VAL A 306 -17.94 -10.42 -5.15
C VAL A 306 -18.76 -10.35 -3.85
N SER A 307 -19.84 -11.14 -3.82
CA SER A 307 -20.89 -11.24 -2.79
C SER A 307 -20.42 -11.15 -1.32
N GLY A 308 -20.37 -9.93 -0.78
CA GLY A 308 -19.98 -9.64 0.61
C GLY A 308 -19.40 -8.24 0.83
N GLY A 309 -19.12 -7.51 -0.25
CA GLY A 309 -18.47 -6.21 -0.21
C GLY A 309 -16.98 -6.38 -0.48
N VAL A 310 -16.48 -5.50 -1.33
CA VAL A 310 -15.08 -5.39 -1.70
C VAL A 310 -14.73 -3.93 -1.41
N SER A 311 -13.52 -3.70 -0.92
CA SER A 311 -13.14 -2.37 -0.42
C SER A 311 -11.65 -2.28 -0.58
N ILE A 312 -11.23 -1.97 -1.80
CA ILE A 312 -9.82 -1.79 -2.06
C ILE A 312 -9.29 -0.70 -1.14
N THR A 313 -8.21 -1.01 -0.44
CA THR A 313 -7.59 -0.07 0.47
C THR A 313 -6.67 0.89 -0.29
N GLY A 314 -6.08 0.43 -1.41
CA GLY A 314 -4.92 1.07 -2.03
C GLY A 314 -3.61 0.52 -1.47
N GLY A 315 -2.50 1.10 -1.90
CA GLY A 315 -1.17 0.54 -1.71
C GLY A 315 -0.04 1.57 -1.78
N THR A 316 1.20 1.08 -1.79
CA THR A 316 2.42 1.86 -1.99
C THR A 316 3.38 1.09 -2.89
N VAL A 317 4.09 1.78 -3.78
CA VAL A 317 5.18 1.20 -4.57
C VAL A 317 6.40 1.07 -3.68
N TYR A 318 6.94 -0.15 -3.55
CA TYR A 318 8.10 -0.36 -2.70
C TYR A 318 9.37 0.22 -3.32
N ARG A 319 10.01 1.11 -2.56
CA ARG A 319 11.28 1.77 -2.90
C ARG A 319 12.32 1.68 -1.77
N GLY A 320 12.09 0.80 -0.77
CA GLY A 320 13.02 0.55 0.32
C GLY A 320 14.15 -0.40 -0.06
N ASP A 321 15.28 -0.33 0.64
CA ASP A 321 16.46 -1.10 0.27
C ASP A 321 16.48 -2.50 0.91
N ALA A 322 15.70 -2.75 1.97
CA ALA A 322 15.81 -3.98 2.75
C ALA A 322 15.26 -5.24 2.06
N ILE A 323 14.44 -5.08 1.01
CA ILE A 323 13.80 -6.19 0.28
C ILE A 323 13.97 -5.98 -1.23
N PRO A 324 15.16 -6.21 -1.80
CA PRO A 324 15.41 -5.95 -3.23
C PRO A 324 14.39 -6.62 -4.18
N ALA A 325 13.85 -7.77 -3.81
CA ALA A 325 12.85 -8.51 -4.60
C ALA A 325 11.48 -7.79 -4.72
N LEU A 326 11.20 -6.80 -3.88
CA LEU A 326 9.98 -5.98 -3.97
C LEU A 326 10.19 -4.68 -4.74
N GLN A 327 11.41 -4.35 -5.19
CA GLN A 327 11.66 -3.08 -5.88
C GLN A 327 10.74 -2.89 -7.09
N GLY A 328 9.97 -1.80 -7.09
CA GLY A 328 8.99 -1.51 -8.14
C GLY A 328 7.67 -2.29 -8.04
N GLU A 329 7.44 -3.04 -6.96
CA GLU A 329 6.16 -3.68 -6.71
C GLU A 329 5.19 -2.69 -6.05
N TYR A 330 4.02 -2.46 -6.66
CA TYR A 330 2.90 -1.79 -5.99
C TYR A 330 2.17 -2.80 -5.09
N VAL A 331 2.35 -2.67 -3.78
CA VAL A 331 1.74 -3.57 -2.78
C VAL A 331 0.47 -2.94 -2.24
N PHE A 332 -0.67 -3.63 -2.40
CA PHE A 332 -2.00 -3.12 -2.04
C PHE A 332 -2.83 -4.18 -1.30
N ALA A 333 -3.90 -3.74 -0.64
CA ALA A 333 -4.79 -4.61 0.12
C ALA A 333 -6.26 -4.37 -0.18
N ASP A 334 -7.09 -5.30 0.29
CA ASP A 334 -8.53 -5.14 0.38
C ASP A 334 -9.03 -5.40 1.80
N PHE A 335 -9.81 -4.47 2.33
CA PHE A 335 -10.29 -4.49 3.71
C PHE A 335 -11.30 -5.61 4.00
N ASN A 336 -12.13 -6.00 3.04
CA ASN A 336 -13.21 -6.97 3.22
C ASN A 336 -12.85 -8.38 2.74
N GLN A 337 -12.19 -8.49 1.59
CA GLN A 337 -11.66 -9.74 1.06
C GLN A 337 -10.42 -10.21 1.80
N ARG A 338 -9.72 -9.30 2.52
CA ARG A 338 -8.59 -9.64 3.38
C ARG A 338 -7.47 -10.33 2.60
N TYR A 339 -7.11 -9.78 1.44
CA TYR A 339 -5.89 -10.15 0.73
C TYR A 339 -4.86 -9.03 0.86
N VAL A 340 -3.59 -9.37 0.63
CA VAL A 340 -2.52 -8.43 0.30
C VAL A 340 -1.93 -8.92 -1.02
N ARG A 341 -1.80 -8.04 -2.00
CA ARG A 341 -1.36 -8.38 -3.35
C ARG A 341 -0.32 -7.39 -3.84
N SER A 342 0.44 -7.78 -4.84
CA SER A 342 1.33 -6.86 -5.54
C SER A 342 1.32 -7.09 -7.05
N PHE A 343 1.82 -6.10 -7.78
CA PHE A 343 2.25 -6.25 -9.17
C PHE A 343 3.43 -5.32 -9.42
N ASN A 344 4.28 -5.68 -10.37
CA ASN A 344 5.38 -4.83 -10.80
C ASN A 344 4.85 -3.65 -11.64
N VAL A 345 5.28 -2.43 -11.34
CA VAL A 345 4.81 -1.23 -12.05
C VAL A 345 5.44 -1.06 -13.44
N ASP A 346 6.57 -1.72 -13.69
CA ASP A 346 7.28 -1.67 -14.98
C ASP A 346 6.85 -2.79 -15.94
N ASP A 347 5.99 -3.71 -15.50
CA ASP A 347 5.46 -4.79 -16.33
C ASP A 347 4.56 -4.25 -17.45
N GLU A 348 4.81 -4.67 -18.71
CA GLU A 348 3.93 -4.36 -19.84
C GLU A 348 2.51 -4.93 -19.67
N THR A 349 2.38 -5.97 -18.84
CA THR A 349 1.10 -6.61 -18.50
C THR A 349 1.08 -6.93 -17.02
N ILE A 350 0.08 -6.39 -16.32
CA ILE A 350 -0.03 -6.54 -14.87
C ILE A 350 -0.15 -8.01 -14.47
N ASN A 351 0.87 -8.51 -13.80
CA ASN A 351 0.91 -9.84 -13.18
C ASN A 351 0.71 -9.70 -11.68
N VAL A 352 -0.49 -10.02 -11.20
CA VAL A 352 -0.81 -9.89 -9.78
C VAL A 352 -0.36 -11.12 -9.00
N ILE A 353 0.39 -10.89 -7.93
CA ILE A 353 0.86 -11.89 -6.98
C ILE A 353 0.06 -11.77 -5.68
N ASP A 354 -0.46 -12.89 -5.18
CA ASP A 354 -1.08 -12.94 -3.85
C ASP A 354 0.00 -13.11 -2.77
N ARG A 355 0.24 -12.03 -2.04
CA ARG A 355 1.23 -11.90 -0.97
C ARG A 355 0.66 -12.32 0.39
N GLY A 356 -0.66 -12.52 0.49
CA GLY A 356 -1.34 -12.85 1.73
C GLY A 356 -0.81 -14.11 2.42
N PRO A 357 -0.69 -15.26 1.70
CA PRO A 357 -0.23 -16.51 2.27
C PRO A 357 1.22 -16.48 2.80
N GLU A 358 2.12 -15.70 2.19
CA GLU A 358 3.49 -15.56 2.71
C GLU A 358 3.52 -14.60 3.91
N LEU A 359 2.85 -13.45 3.83
CA LEU A 359 2.85 -12.45 4.91
C LEU A 359 2.16 -12.95 6.18
N PHE A 360 1.13 -13.81 6.04
CA PHE A 360 0.33 -14.34 7.13
C PHE A 360 0.08 -15.85 6.94
N PRO A 361 1.08 -16.72 7.16
CA PRO A 361 0.98 -18.14 6.82
C PRO A 361 -0.09 -18.90 7.61
N ASP A 362 -0.38 -18.45 8.84
CA ASP A 362 -1.32 -19.13 9.74
C ASP A 362 -2.75 -18.55 9.70
N SER A 363 -3.01 -17.51 8.90
CA SER A 363 -4.32 -16.85 8.89
C SER A 363 -4.55 -15.99 7.65
N LEU A 364 -5.82 -15.70 7.32
CA LEU A 364 -6.09 -14.64 6.34
C LEU A 364 -5.49 -13.31 6.83
N PRO A 365 -4.94 -12.48 5.93
CA PRO A 365 -4.51 -11.13 6.25
C PRO A 365 -5.52 -10.36 7.13
N PRO A 366 -5.06 -9.42 7.98
CA PRO A 366 -5.96 -8.61 8.78
C PRO A 366 -6.77 -7.64 7.90
N ARG A 367 -7.64 -6.84 8.53
CA ARG A 367 -8.38 -5.80 7.82
C ARG A 367 -7.49 -4.56 7.68
N ILE A 368 -6.69 -4.56 6.62
CA ILE A 368 -5.71 -3.52 6.34
C ILE A 368 -6.42 -2.24 5.87
N THR A 369 -6.13 -1.12 6.54
CA THR A 369 -6.69 0.22 6.23
C THR A 369 -5.68 1.18 5.63
N ALA A 370 -4.40 0.81 5.67
CA ALA A 370 -3.35 1.47 4.92
C ALA A 370 -2.19 0.51 4.72
N ILE A 371 -1.59 0.55 3.52
CA ILE A 371 -0.22 0.13 3.27
C ILE A 371 0.56 1.40 2.98
N THR A 372 1.58 1.67 3.78
CA THR A 372 2.37 2.91 3.74
C THR A 372 3.84 2.58 3.89
N GLU A 373 4.70 3.59 3.87
CA GLU A 373 6.14 3.45 4.03
C GLU A 373 6.69 4.28 5.20
N ASP A 374 7.84 3.88 5.75
CA ASP A 374 8.65 4.75 6.61
C ASP A 374 9.60 5.64 5.78
N ALA A 375 10.42 6.46 6.46
CA ALA A 375 11.39 7.33 5.80
C ALA A 375 12.49 6.58 5.02
N MET A 376 12.59 5.26 5.13
CA MET A 376 13.55 4.44 4.38
C MET A 376 12.87 3.70 3.22
N GLY A 377 11.57 3.93 2.98
CA GLY A 377 10.80 3.22 1.96
C GLY A 377 10.33 1.83 2.39
N GLU A 378 10.48 1.47 3.67
CA GLU A 378 10.08 0.14 4.16
C GLU A 378 8.57 0.08 4.43
N LEU A 379 7.90 -1.00 3.99
CA LEU A 379 6.43 -1.08 4.04
C LEU A 379 5.89 -1.42 5.43
N TYR A 380 4.77 -0.77 5.74
CA TYR A 380 3.97 -1.02 6.94
C TYR A 380 2.53 -1.34 6.57
N LEU A 381 1.94 -2.31 7.28
CA LEU A 381 0.53 -2.72 7.16
C LEU A 381 -0.23 -2.29 8.42
N VAL A 382 -1.31 -1.51 8.24
CA VAL A 382 -2.12 -0.98 9.35
C VAL A 382 -3.39 -1.81 9.53
N ASP A 383 -3.43 -2.65 10.56
CA ASP A 383 -4.56 -3.51 10.93
C ASP A 383 -5.53 -2.78 11.87
N TYR A 384 -6.66 -2.39 11.31
CA TYR A 384 -7.68 -1.61 12.01
C TYR A 384 -8.32 -2.38 13.17
N LEU A 385 -8.83 -3.60 12.92
CA LEU A 385 -9.58 -4.34 13.94
C LEU A 385 -8.68 -5.04 14.97
N GLY A 386 -7.46 -5.41 14.58
CA GLY A 386 -6.50 -6.01 15.51
C GLY A 386 -5.78 -5.00 16.39
N ASN A 387 -5.90 -3.69 16.12
CA ASN A 387 -5.09 -2.62 16.73
C ASN A 387 -3.59 -2.89 16.57
N LYS A 388 -3.15 -3.23 15.35
CA LYS A 388 -1.77 -3.63 15.11
C LYS A 388 -1.15 -2.90 13.93
N ILE A 389 0.14 -2.67 14.03
CA ILE A 389 0.97 -2.21 12.93
C ILE A 389 2.02 -3.30 12.69
N TYR A 390 2.10 -3.77 11.45
CA TYR A 390 3.10 -4.72 11.01
C TYR A 390 4.07 -4.03 10.05
N ARG A 391 5.32 -4.49 10.02
CA ARG A 391 6.31 -4.17 8.99
C ARG A 391 6.45 -5.37 8.06
N VAL A 392 6.50 -5.14 6.76
CA VAL A 392 6.86 -6.20 5.79
C VAL A 392 8.37 -6.35 5.83
N VAL A 393 8.85 -7.58 5.99
CA VAL A 393 10.28 -7.90 5.98
C VAL A 393 10.52 -9.14 5.13
N ALA A 394 11.75 -9.29 4.64
CA ALA A 394 12.22 -10.56 4.11
C ALA A 394 12.16 -11.65 5.20
N ASP A 395 11.56 -12.79 4.86
CA ASP A 395 11.46 -13.97 5.70
C ASP A 395 12.66 -14.90 5.48
N VAL A 396 13.85 -14.36 5.72
CA VAL A 396 15.11 -15.11 5.53
C VAL A 396 15.88 -15.19 6.84
N LEU A 397 16.60 -16.30 7.02
CA LEU A 397 17.64 -16.41 8.03
C LEU A 397 18.90 -15.71 7.52
N GLU A 398 19.01 -14.41 7.77
CA GLU A 398 20.14 -13.61 7.29
C GLU A 398 21.50 -14.23 7.63
N GLY A 399 22.35 -14.41 6.61
CA GLY A 399 23.66 -15.02 6.76
C GLY A 399 23.68 -16.55 6.63
N ASP A 400 22.53 -17.20 6.49
CA ASP A 400 22.39 -18.62 6.12
C ASP A 400 22.56 -18.77 4.60
N PHE A 401 23.80 -18.58 4.14
CA PHE A 401 24.18 -18.63 2.75
C PHE A 401 24.13 -20.03 2.13
N ASN A 402 23.83 -21.08 2.89
CA ASN A 402 23.59 -22.41 2.34
C ASN A 402 22.12 -22.87 2.47
N ASP A 403 21.25 -22.05 3.07
CA ASP A 403 19.82 -22.28 3.30
C ASP A 403 19.53 -23.60 4.04
N ASP A 404 20.36 -23.93 5.04
CA ASP A 404 20.19 -25.15 5.86
C ASP A 404 19.42 -24.91 7.17
N GLY A 405 18.99 -23.67 7.40
CA GLY A 405 18.25 -23.21 8.57
C GLY A 405 19.14 -22.87 9.76
N VAL A 406 20.47 -22.81 9.58
CA VAL A 406 21.47 -22.50 10.61
C VAL A 406 22.55 -21.60 10.04
N VAL A 407 22.79 -20.45 10.67
CA VAL A 407 23.95 -19.61 10.34
C VAL A 407 25.20 -20.18 11.03
N ASP A 408 26.05 -20.89 10.31
CA ASP A 408 27.28 -21.48 10.83
C ASP A 408 28.49 -21.39 9.89
N ALA A 409 29.53 -22.19 10.13
CA ALA A 409 30.77 -22.14 9.35
C ALA A 409 30.61 -22.64 7.90
N ALA A 410 29.52 -23.36 7.60
CA ALA A 410 29.18 -23.78 6.25
C ALA A 410 28.82 -22.56 5.38
N ASP A 411 28.08 -21.59 5.93
CA ASP A 411 27.75 -20.35 5.21
C ASP A 411 28.96 -19.52 4.87
N TYR A 412 29.92 -19.43 5.81
CA TYR A 412 31.21 -18.78 5.54
C TYR A 412 31.91 -19.39 4.32
N THR A 413 31.77 -20.70 4.13
CA THR A 413 32.35 -21.39 2.98
C THR A 413 31.65 -20.98 1.70
N VAL A 414 30.31 -20.88 1.70
CA VAL A 414 29.55 -20.39 0.55
C VAL A 414 29.88 -18.93 0.22
N TRP A 415 29.90 -18.05 1.22
CA TRP A 415 30.34 -16.66 1.07
C TRP A 415 31.73 -16.58 0.45
N ARG A 416 32.72 -17.24 1.08
CA ARG A 416 34.13 -17.18 0.68
C ARG A 416 34.33 -17.64 -0.76
N ASP A 417 33.65 -18.71 -1.15
CA ASP A 417 33.79 -19.30 -2.47
C ASP A 417 33.12 -18.44 -3.57
N ASN A 418 32.25 -17.50 -3.19
CA ASN A 418 31.58 -16.57 -4.09
C ASN A 418 32.08 -15.11 -4.02
N VAL A 419 33.08 -14.78 -3.18
CA VAL A 419 33.64 -13.41 -3.09
C VAL A 419 34.03 -12.86 -4.46
N GLY A 420 33.55 -11.66 -4.77
CA GLY A 420 33.77 -10.99 -6.06
C GLY A 420 32.80 -11.39 -7.17
N ASN A 421 31.87 -12.32 -6.92
CA ASN A 421 30.75 -12.61 -7.81
C ASN A 421 29.50 -11.81 -7.38
N ASP A 422 28.45 -11.94 -8.18
CA ASP A 422 27.13 -11.38 -7.88
C ASP A 422 26.51 -12.06 -6.63
N ALA A 423 25.95 -11.25 -5.74
CA ALA A 423 25.36 -11.70 -4.48
C ALA A 423 24.09 -12.54 -4.66
N SER A 424 23.49 -12.55 -5.86
CA SER A 424 22.41 -13.48 -6.19
C SER A 424 22.82 -14.96 -6.09
N LEU A 425 24.12 -15.26 -5.93
CA LEU A 425 24.64 -16.62 -5.71
C LEU A 425 24.64 -17.04 -4.24
N LEU A 426 24.32 -16.13 -3.32
CA LEU A 426 24.19 -16.41 -1.89
C LEU A 426 22.71 -16.51 -1.52
N PRO A 427 22.19 -17.72 -1.21
CA PRO A 427 20.91 -17.88 -0.53
C PRO A 427 20.77 -16.96 0.69
N ASN A 428 19.57 -16.47 0.97
CA ASN A 428 19.27 -15.61 2.14
C ASN A 428 20.13 -14.34 2.26
N ASP A 429 20.78 -13.90 1.17
CA ASP A 429 21.41 -12.58 1.11
C ASP A 429 20.36 -11.48 0.96
N ILE A 430 20.49 -10.44 1.78
CA ILE A 430 19.65 -9.24 1.69
C ILE A 430 20.46 -7.98 1.37
N ASP A 431 21.79 -8.08 1.28
CA ASP A 431 22.65 -6.94 0.96
C ASP A 431 22.69 -6.66 -0.55
N GLY A 432 22.54 -7.69 -1.38
CA GLY A 432 22.67 -7.60 -2.83
C GLY A 432 24.07 -7.19 -3.30
N GLY A 433 24.19 -6.86 -4.59
CA GLY A 433 25.43 -6.34 -5.16
C GLY A 433 26.52 -7.39 -5.36
N GLU A 434 27.79 -7.04 -5.05
CA GLU A 434 28.94 -7.95 -5.16
C GLU A 434 29.23 -8.59 -3.80
N VAL A 435 29.45 -9.91 -3.77
CA VAL A 435 29.77 -10.65 -2.54
C VAL A 435 31.08 -10.14 -1.93
N GLY A 436 30.98 -9.55 -0.74
CA GLY A 436 32.12 -8.91 -0.09
C GLY A 436 31.95 -8.72 1.41
N ALA A 437 32.44 -7.58 1.91
CA ALA A 437 32.50 -7.29 3.34
C ALA A 437 31.11 -7.17 4.00
N ALA A 438 30.10 -6.67 3.27
CA ALA A 438 28.74 -6.53 3.78
C ALA A 438 28.16 -7.89 4.19
N GLN A 439 28.21 -8.87 3.28
CA GLN A 439 27.73 -10.23 3.54
C GLN A 439 28.55 -10.94 4.62
N TYR A 440 29.86 -10.68 4.69
CA TYR A 440 30.70 -11.20 5.76
C TYR A 440 30.27 -10.67 7.13
N ASP A 441 30.08 -9.36 7.26
CA ASP A 441 29.66 -8.72 8.50
C ASP A 441 28.26 -9.20 8.91
N ARG A 442 27.37 -9.44 7.95
CA ARG A 442 26.03 -10.02 8.18
C ARG A 442 26.10 -11.46 8.70
N TRP A 443 26.93 -12.31 8.09
CA TRP A 443 27.19 -13.65 8.60
C TRP A 443 27.76 -13.62 10.02
N VAL A 444 28.75 -12.76 10.30
CA VAL A 444 29.31 -12.59 11.65
C VAL A 444 28.25 -12.17 12.66
N ALA A 445 27.39 -11.22 12.29
CA ALA A 445 26.34 -10.71 13.17
C ALA A 445 25.28 -11.77 13.51
N ASN A 446 25.06 -12.72 12.60
CA ASN A 446 24.02 -13.74 12.72
C ASN A 446 24.55 -15.14 13.07
N TYR A 447 25.87 -15.34 13.19
CA TYR A 447 26.47 -16.63 13.49
C TYR A 447 25.85 -17.31 14.73
N GLY A 448 25.34 -18.52 14.53
CA GLY A 448 24.65 -19.33 15.52
C GLY A 448 23.14 -19.11 15.60
N ARG A 449 22.55 -18.24 14.77
CA ARG A 449 21.09 -18.15 14.61
C ARG A 449 20.56 -19.38 13.87
N THR A 450 19.33 -19.76 14.18
CA THR A 450 18.64 -20.90 13.57
C THR A 450 17.19 -20.55 13.33
N ASP A 451 16.63 -20.96 12.20
CA ASP A 451 15.20 -20.87 11.93
C ASP A 451 14.48 -22.02 12.64
N ILE A 452 14.20 -21.81 13.93
CA ILE A 452 13.31 -22.70 14.67
C ILE A 452 11.88 -22.27 14.37
N ALA A 453 11.41 -22.52 13.15
CA ALA A 453 9.99 -22.75 12.96
C ALA A 453 9.63 -23.91 13.90
N SER A 454 8.78 -23.65 14.91
CA SER A 454 8.22 -24.73 15.71
C SER A 454 7.29 -25.55 14.82
N SER A 455 7.83 -26.42 13.98
CA SER A 455 7.05 -27.52 13.46
C SER A 455 6.64 -28.32 14.69
N ALA A 456 5.36 -28.23 15.07
CA ALA A 456 4.79 -29.19 15.99
C ALA A 456 5.07 -30.56 15.36
N ILE A 457 6.03 -31.29 15.95
CA ILE A 457 6.32 -32.66 15.56
C ILE A 457 4.98 -33.38 15.60
N PRO A 458 4.42 -33.86 14.47
CA PRO A 458 3.20 -34.63 14.53
C PRO A 458 3.51 -35.80 15.45
N GLU A 459 2.76 -35.90 16.56
CA GLU A 459 2.97 -37.01 17.49
C GLU A 459 3.01 -38.30 16.67
N PRO A 460 4.10 -39.09 16.73
CA PRO A 460 4.13 -40.35 16.01
C PRO A 460 2.94 -41.14 16.51
N ALA A 461 2.16 -41.70 15.59
CA ALA A 461 0.86 -42.35 15.78
C ALA A 461 0.84 -43.47 16.86
N ALA A 462 1.07 -43.09 18.12
CA ALA A 462 1.02 -43.95 19.30
C ALA A 462 -0.42 -44.38 19.56
N ILE A 463 -1.40 -43.57 19.12
CA ILE A 463 -2.81 -43.96 19.09
C ILE A 463 -3.08 -44.98 17.96
N GLY A 464 -2.39 -44.90 16.82
CA GLY A 464 -2.50 -45.89 15.73
C GLY A 464 -1.96 -47.28 16.10
N MET A 465 -0.85 -47.33 16.84
CA MET A 465 -0.27 -48.58 17.34
C MET A 465 -1.07 -49.18 18.51
N ALA A 466 -1.73 -48.35 19.34
CA ALA A 466 -2.64 -48.83 20.37
C ALA A 466 -3.92 -49.46 19.78
N CYS A 467 -4.44 -48.93 18.66
CA CYS A 467 -5.61 -49.49 17.97
C CYS A 467 -5.31 -50.81 17.23
N LEU A 468 -4.11 -51.00 16.68
CA LEU A 468 -3.71 -52.27 16.04
C LEU A 468 -3.43 -53.41 17.07
N GLY A 469 -3.04 -53.06 18.30
CA GLY A 469 -2.91 -54.01 19.41
C GLY A 469 -4.26 -54.50 19.98
N ALA A 470 -5.30 -53.66 19.95
CA ALA A 470 -6.62 -54.03 20.49
C ALA A 470 -7.44 -54.91 19.53
N VAL A 471 -7.28 -54.77 18.21
CA VAL A 471 -8.00 -55.59 17.22
C VAL A 471 -7.41 -57.01 17.11
N SER A 472 -6.11 -57.18 17.34
CA SER A 472 -5.44 -58.50 17.33
C SER A 472 -5.75 -59.36 18.58
N LEU A 473 -6.16 -58.76 19.69
CA LEU A 473 -6.61 -59.46 20.90
C LEU A 473 -8.10 -59.87 20.87
N LEU A 474 -8.92 -59.22 20.05
CA LEU A 474 -10.36 -59.54 19.92
C LEU A 474 -10.65 -60.60 18.84
N TRP A 475 -9.72 -60.88 17.93
CA TRP A 475 -9.88 -61.91 16.90
C TRP A 475 -9.43 -63.33 17.31
N ARG A 476 -8.73 -63.49 18.45
CA ARG A 476 -8.30 -64.81 18.97
C ARG A 476 -9.32 -65.56 19.82
N ARG A 477 -10.57 -65.08 19.95
CA ARG A 477 -11.58 -65.69 20.84
C ARG A 477 -12.86 -66.23 20.20
N ARG A 478 -12.91 -66.45 18.88
CA ARG A 478 -14.06 -67.12 18.24
C ARG A 478 -13.65 -68.11 17.15
N LEU A 479 -13.29 -69.32 17.55
CA LEU A 479 -13.58 -70.53 16.78
C LEU A 479 -14.06 -71.62 17.77
N PRO A 480 -15.29 -72.14 17.64
CA PRO A 480 -15.81 -73.23 18.45
C PRO A 480 -15.30 -74.60 17.96
N GLY A 481 -15.18 -75.55 18.88
CA GLY A 481 -15.18 -76.98 18.58
C GLY A 481 -16.60 -77.52 18.39
#